data_AF-A0A0G3GBB2-F1
#
_entry.id   AF-A0A0G3GBB2-F1
#
_cell.length_a   1.000
_cell.length_b   1.000
_cell.length_c   1.000
_cell.angle_alpha   90.00
_cell.angle_beta   90.00
_cell.angle_gamma   90.00
#
_symmetry.space_group_name_H-M   'P 1'
#
loop_
_entity.id
_entity.type
_entity.pdbx_description
1 polymer ?
#
loop_
_entity_poly.entity_id
_entity_poly.type
_entity_poly.pdbx_seq_one_letter_code
_entity_poly.pdbx_strand_id
1 'polypeptide(L)'
;MIAQAIVILLDYALYLIPGLVLFGLWFGLTPKALTGTRILILLMAFVLMRDVMTPLRLWSLKGDLQISFLANPFVLATLGLSSLGLIALSARLLPDLWQLVVLSKGRRLTGVALGVGVGGLIGLPLRLCQATDAAMLPGYWAWLPGMVVLAYGANMLEEVLFRGLLQGHLEQHVSPLRAALISGVAFAACHGFLALSVTSLGWPILLFTLVEGLACGWVRMRHGVVASTATHGTAILLMAVPMVGNG
;
A
#
# COMPACT_ATOMS: atom_id res chain seq x y z
N MET A 1 -20.81 9.71 -12.23
CA MET A 1 -19.48 9.14 -11.87
C MET A 1 -18.52 10.17 -11.30
N ILE A 2 -18.15 11.24 -12.02
CA ILE A 2 -17.18 12.25 -11.53
C ILE A 2 -17.72 13.06 -10.34
N ALA A 3 -18.93 13.62 -10.42
CA ALA A 3 -19.52 14.37 -9.31
C ALA A 3 -19.62 13.53 -8.02
N GLN A 4 -20.04 12.27 -8.15
CA GLN A 4 -20.04 11.31 -7.04
C GLN A 4 -18.63 11.04 -6.50
N ALA A 5 -17.62 10.94 -7.37
CA ALA A 5 -16.23 10.77 -6.94
C ALA A 5 -15.76 11.96 -6.11
N ILE A 6 -16.10 13.20 -6.50
CA ILE A 6 -15.75 14.41 -5.76
C ILE A 6 -16.36 14.36 -4.35
N VAL A 7 -17.64 14.02 -4.21
CA VAL A 7 -18.30 13.92 -2.90
C VAL A 7 -17.60 12.86 -2.03
N ILE A 8 -17.37 11.66 -2.56
CA ILE A 8 -16.70 10.57 -1.83
C ILE A 8 -15.30 10.96 -1.37
N LEU A 9 -14.52 11.64 -2.23
CA LEU A 9 -13.17 12.08 -1.91
C LEU A 9 -13.15 13.21 -0.89
N LEU A 10 -14.12 14.13 -0.94
CA LEU A 10 -14.29 15.19 0.05
C LEU A 10 -14.66 14.60 1.41
N ASP A 11 -15.60 13.67 1.46
CA ASP A 11 -15.99 12.98 2.70
C ASP A 11 -14.80 12.25 3.32
N TYR A 12 -14.03 11.52 2.51
CA TYR A 12 -12.79 10.86 2.93
C TYR A 12 -11.76 11.85 3.47
N ALA A 13 -11.52 12.96 2.78
CA ALA A 13 -10.57 13.97 3.20
C ALA A 13 -10.99 14.66 4.50
N LEU A 14 -12.25 15.10 4.61
CA LEU A 14 -12.78 15.76 5.80
C LEU A 14 -12.73 14.84 7.02
N TYR A 15 -13.01 13.56 6.85
CA TYR A 15 -12.90 12.57 7.92
C TYR A 15 -11.45 12.36 8.39
N LEU A 16 -10.49 12.39 7.47
CA LEU A 16 -9.06 12.18 7.78
C LEU A 16 -8.32 13.39 8.33
N ILE A 17 -8.71 14.60 7.93
CA ILE A 17 -7.99 15.85 8.25
C ILE A 17 -7.62 15.96 9.74
N PRO A 18 -8.52 15.74 10.71
CA PRO A 18 -8.18 15.88 12.13
C PRO A 18 -7.01 14.99 12.55
N GLY A 19 -7.01 13.72 12.12
CA GLY A 19 -5.93 12.79 12.43
C GLY A 19 -4.62 13.14 11.72
N LEU A 20 -4.68 13.52 10.45
CA LEU A 20 -3.50 13.94 9.69
C LEU A 20 -2.88 15.23 10.22
N VAL A 21 -3.68 16.17 10.72
CA VAL A 21 -3.19 17.38 11.39
C VAL A 21 -2.41 17.02 12.65
N LEU A 22 -2.93 16.11 13.49
CA LEU A 22 -2.24 15.67 14.70
C LEU A 22 -0.93 14.95 14.39
N PHE A 23 -0.92 14.04 13.40
CA PHE A 23 0.32 13.39 12.96
C PHE A 23 1.30 14.40 12.35
N GLY A 24 0.83 15.39 11.60
CA GLY A 24 1.65 16.46 11.03
C GLY A 24 2.30 17.34 12.11
N LEU A 25 1.54 17.71 13.14
CA LEU A 25 2.05 18.44 14.30
C LEU A 25 3.07 17.59 15.07
N TRP A 26 2.77 16.33 15.35
CA TRP A 26 3.69 15.43 16.02
C TRP A 26 4.99 15.26 15.22
N PHE A 27 4.89 15.09 13.91
CA PHE A 27 6.05 15.01 13.01
C PHE A 27 6.88 16.31 13.00
N GLY A 28 6.22 17.47 12.96
CA GLY A 28 6.86 18.78 12.99
C GLY A 28 7.59 19.08 14.30
N LEU A 29 7.02 18.63 15.43
CA LEU A 29 7.62 18.75 16.76
C LEU A 29 8.75 17.74 17.00
N THR A 30 8.82 16.66 16.23
CA THR A 30 9.84 15.62 16.39
C THR A 30 11.17 16.05 15.76
N PRO A 31 12.26 16.18 16.55
CA PRO A 31 13.57 16.60 16.03
C PRO A 31 14.10 15.70 14.93
N LYS A 32 14.86 16.27 13.97
CA LYS A 32 15.48 15.52 12.87
C LYS A 32 16.42 14.40 13.33
N ALA A 33 17.03 14.53 14.51
CA ALA A 33 17.89 13.50 15.09
C ALA A 33 17.14 12.20 15.42
N LEU A 34 15.81 12.25 15.61
CA LEU A 34 14.97 11.09 15.90
C LEU A 34 14.39 10.50 14.60
N THR A 35 15.27 10.12 13.67
CA THR A 35 14.90 9.58 12.34
C THR A 35 13.90 8.42 12.44
N GLY A 36 14.15 7.44 13.33
CA GLY A 36 13.27 6.30 13.52
C GLY A 36 11.86 6.70 13.96
N THR A 37 11.73 7.66 14.89
CA THR A 37 10.43 8.19 15.34
C THR A 37 9.71 8.92 14.21
N ARG A 38 10.42 9.71 13.40
CA ARG A 38 9.83 10.39 12.23
C ARG A 38 9.28 9.39 11.21
N ILE A 39 9.99 8.30 10.96
CA ILE A 39 9.53 7.21 10.08
C ILE A 39 8.29 6.52 10.69
N LEU A 40 8.31 6.23 12.00
CA LEU A 40 7.17 5.65 12.69
C LEU A 40 5.90 6.52 12.55
N ILE A 41 6.03 7.83 12.72
CA ILE A 41 4.91 8.77 12.57
C ILE A 41 4.32 8.70 11.15
N LEU A 42 5.17 8.66 10.13
CA LEU A 42 4.72 8.53 8.73
C LEU A 42 4.02 7.19 8.48
N LEU A 43 4.54 6.09 9.05
CA LEU A 43 3.91 4.77 8.98
C LEU A 43 2.53 4.77 9.66
N MET A 44 2.42 5.36 10.85
CA MET A 44 1.15 5.45 11.57
C MET A 44 0.13 6.33 10.83
N ALA A 45 0.56 7.45 10.26
CA ALA A 45 -0.29 8.30 9.44
C ALA A 45 -0.78 7.55 8.19
N PHE A 46 0.07 6.73 7.57
CA PHE A 46 -0.32 5.87 6.46
C PHE A 46 -1.34 4.79 6.87
N VAL A 47 -1.09 4.10 7.99
CA VAL A 47 -2.03 3.11 8.54
C VAL A 47 -3.39 3.74 8.82
N LEU A 48 -3.43 4.95 9.39
CA LEU A 48 -4.67 5.70 9.57
C LEU A 48 -5.39 5.93 8.23
N MET A 49 -4.69 6.45 7.22
CA MET A 49 -5.27 6.70 5.89
C MET A 49 -5.86 5.42 5.30
N ARG A 50 -5.08 4.33 5.29
CA ARG A 50 -5.46 3.03 4.75
C ARG A 50 -6.66 2.42 5.49
N ASP A 51 -6.64 2.38 6.81
CA ASP A 51 -7.66 1.65 7.58
C ASP A 51 -9.01 2.39 7.61
N VAL A 52 -9.00 3.73 7.54
CA VAL A 52 -10.21 4.56 7.41
C VAL A 52 -10.95 4.31 6.09
N MET A 53 -10.26 3.84 5.05
CA MET A 53 -10.91 3.48 3.80
C MET A 53 -11.96 2.36 3.97
N THR A 54 -11.82 1.47 4.96
CA THR A 54 -12.76 0.36 5.17
C THR A 54 -14.12 0.80 5.75
N PRO A 55 -14.22 1.53 6.88
CA PRO A 55 -15.50 2.02 7.38
C PRO A 55 -16.19 2.99 6.41
N LEU A 56 -15.42 3.70 5.57
CA LEU A 56 -15.94 4.56 4.49
C LEU A 56 -16.28 3.80 3.20
N ARG A 57 -16.22 2.47 3.21
CA ARG A 57 -16.61 1.59 2.08
C ARG A 57 -15.86 1.88 0.78
N LEU A 58 -14.64 2.41 0.86
CA LEU A 58 -13.77 2.58 -0.30
C LEU A 58 -13.14 1.23 -0.71
N TRP A 59 -13.02 0.31 0.24
CA TRP A 59 -12.64 -1.08 0.01
C TRP A 59 -13.16 -1.98 1.13
N SER A 60 -13.16 -3.30 0.89
CA SER A 60 -13.52 -4.33 1.86
C SER A 60 -12.75 -5.62 1.61
N LEU A 61 -12.55 -6.41 2.66
CA LEU A 61 -11.96 -7.75 2.60
C LEU A 61 -13.01 -8.79 3.00
N LYS A 62 -13.11 -9.88 2.23
CA LYS A 62 -14.01 -11.02 2.49
C LYS A 62 -13.22 -12.31 2.72
N GLY A 63 -13.92 -13.36 3.18
CA GLY A 63 -13.40 -14.70 3.56
C GLY A 63 -12.17 -15.20 2.81
N ASP A 64 -12.22 -15.16 1.48
CA ASP A 64 -11.19 -15.74 0.59
C ASP A 64 -10.04 -14.77 0.28
N LEU A 65 -9.75 -13.83 1.19
CA LEU A 65 -8.83 -12.70 0.97
C LEU A 65 -9.15 -11.89 -0.30
N GLN A 66 -10.41 -11.94 -0.74
CA GLN A 66 -10.89 -11.14 -1.87
C GLN A 66 -10.95 -9.68 -1.46
N ILE A 67 -10.19 -8.85 -2.19
CA ILE A 67 -10.17 -7.41 -1.96
C ILE A 67 -11.17 -6.76 -2.89
N SER A 68 -12.25 -6.22 -2.35
CA SER A 68 -13.27 -5.54 -3.15
C SER A 68 -13.11 -4.04 -3.01
N PHE A 69 -12.91 -3.31 -4.10
CA PHE A 69 -12.78 -1.85 -4.11
C PHE A 69 -14.03 -1.18 -4.66
N LEU A 70 -14.27 0.07 -4.23
CA LEU A 70 -15.37 0.89 -4.73
C LEU A 70 -15.42 0.85 -6.28
N ALA A 71 -16.63 0.61 -6.81
CA ALA A 71 -16.89 0.55 -8.26
C ALA A 71 -16.93 1.96 -8.91
N ASN A 72 -15.98 2.83 -8.59
CA ASN A 72 -15.82 4.15 -9.19
C ASN A 72 -14.35 4.37 -9.61
N PRO A 73 -14.01 4.23 -10.92
CA PRO A 73 -12.62 4.30 -11.38
C PRO A 73 -11.97 5.66 -11.13
N PHE A 74 -12.75 6.74 -11.06
CA PHE A 74 -12.22 8.08 -10.78
C PHE A 74 -11.73 8.19 -9.33
N VAL A 75 -12.48 7.65 -8.36
CA VAL A 75 -12.03 7.60 -6.96
C VAL A 75 -10.72 6.82 -6.85
N LEU A 76 -10.64 5.63 -7.47
CA LEU A 76 -9.44 4.79 -7.42
C LEU A 76 -8.24 5.50 -8.06
N ALA A 77 -8.43 6.09 -9.25
CA ALA A 77 -7.38 6.84 -9.93
C ALA A 77 -6.91 8.05 -9.10
N THR A 78 -7.83 8.83 -8.52
CA THR A 78 -7.46 9.98 -7.70
C THR A 78 -6.71 9.58 -6.43
N LEU A 79 -7.10 8.49 -5.76
CA LEU A 79 -6.37 7.98 -4.59
C LEU A 79 -4.95 7.49 -4.98
N GLY A 80 -4.82 6.78 -6.11
CA GLY A 80 -3.52 6.35 -6.63
C GLY A 80 -2.61 7.52 -7.01
N LEU A 81 -3.13 8.50 -7.74
CA LEU A 81 -2.39 9.71 -8.12
C LEU A 81 -2.05 10.60 -6.92
N SER A 82 -2.95 10.70 -5.93
CA SER A 82 -2.69 11.44 -4.70
C SER A 82 -1.57 10.79 -3.90
N SER A 83 -1.51 9.46 -3.87
CA SER A 83 -0.38 8.72 -3.28
C SER A 83 0.94 9.08 -3.96
N LEU A 84 0.98 9.13 -5.29
CA LEU A 84 2.18 9.60 -6.03
C LEU A 84 2.51 11.06 -5.73
N GLY A 85 1.50 11.92 -5.57
CA GLY A 85 1.66 13.30 -5.14
C GLY A 85 2.27 13.42 -3.74
N LEU A 86 1.83 12.60 -2.78
CA LEU A 86 2.40 12.53 -1.43
C LEU A 86 3.86 12.07 -1.46
N ILE A 87 4.20 11.10 -2.31
CA ILE A 87 5.58 10.67 -2.52
C ILE A 87 6.42 11.85 -3.02
N ALA A 88 5.99 12.54 -4.09
CA ALA A 88 6.70 13.69 -4.64
C ALA A 88 6.85 14.83 -3.62
N LEU A 89 5.79 15.11 -2.86
CA LEU A 89 5.81 16.11 -1.80
C LEU A 89 6.80 15.73 -0.69
N SER A 90 6.78 14.46 -0.26
CA SER A 90 7.72 13.97 0.76
C SER A 90 9.16 14.03 0.26
N ALA A 91 9.43 13.75 -1.02
CA ALA A 91 10.77 13.84 -1.62
C ALA A 91 11.31 15.27 -1.57
N ARG A 92 10.42 16.25 -1.79
CA ARG A 92 10.77 17.67 -1.75
C ARG A 92 10.94 18.20 -0.34
N LEU A 93 10.05 17.82 0.59
CA LEU A 93 10.02 18.40 1.94
C LEU A 93 10.94 17.68 2.93
N LEU A 94 11.27 16.41 2.68
CA LEU A 94 11.98 15.54 3.62
C LEU A 94 13.25 14.94 2.97
N PRO A 95 14.16 15.76 2.39
CA PRO A 95 15.32 15.25 1.67
C PRO A 95 16.21 14.36 2.54
N ASP A 96 16.34 14.67 3.83
CA ASP A 96 17.13 13.89 4.81
C ASP A 96 16.61 12.45 4.94
N LEU A 97 15.28 12.25 4.93
CA LEU A 97 14.69 10.91 4.96
C LEU A 97 14.82 10.20 3.60
N TRP A 98 14.70 10.96 2.51
CA TRP A 98 14.76 10.42 1.16
C TRP A 98 16.14 9.89 0.76
N GLN A 99 17.20 10.26 1.48
CA GLN A 99 18.52 9.63 1.35
C GLN A 99 18.50 8.12 1.68
N LEU A 100 17.51 7.65 2.45
CA LEU A 100 17.32 6.24 2.78
C LEU A 100 16.67 5.44 1.64
N VAL A 101 15.99 6.13 0.70
CA VAL A 101 15.18 5.51 -0.34
C VAL A 101 16.06 5.09 -1.51
N VAL A 102 16.19 3.78 -1.72
CA VAL A 102 16.79 3.24 -2.93
C VAL A 102 15.72 2.91 -3.96
N LEU A 103 15.43 3.84 -4.87
CA LEU A 103 14.39 3.67 -5.89
C LEU A 103 14.63 2.47 -6.80
N SER A 104 15.87 2.23 -7.22
CA SER A 104 16.23 1.14 -8.13
C SER A 104 17.67 0.68 -7.89
N LYS A 105 17.91 -0.62 -8.06
CA LYS A 105 19.25 -1.22 -8.14
C LYS A 105 19.39 -2.08 -9.39
N GLY A 106 20.53 -1.98 -10.08
CA GLY A 106 20.79 -2.74 -11.30
C GLY A 106 19.85 -2.37 -12.47
N ARG A 107 19.57 -3.34 -13.34
CA ARG A 107 18.73 -3.14 -14.53
C ARG A 107 17.25 -3.05 -14.14
N ARG A 108 16.66 -1.86 -14.29
CA ARG A 108 15.26 -1.54 -13.94
C ARG A 108 14.26 -2.54 -14.51
N LEU A 109 14.35 -2.86 -15.80
CA LEU A 109 13.41 -3.77 -16.46
C LEU A 109 13.46 -5.18 -15.86
N THR A 110 14.65 -5.69 -15.53
CA THR A 110 14.80 -6.99 -14.87
C THR A 110 14.18 -6.97 -13.48
N GLY A 111 14.39 -5.89 -12.72
CA GLY A 111 13.77 -5.71 -11.41
C GLY A 111 12.25 -5.67 -11.47
N VAL A 112 11.69 -4.91 -12.42
CA VAL A 112 10.22 -4.83 -12.61
C VAL A 112 9.66 -6.18 -13.07
N ALA A 113 10.28 -6.87 -14.03
CA ALA A 113 9.82 -8.17 -14.51
C ALA A 113 9.84 -9.22 -13.38
N LEU A 114 10.91 -9.25 -12.59
CA LEU A 114 10.97 -10.10 -11.40
C LEU A 114 9.90 -9.69 -10.38
N GLY A 115 9.71 -8.39 -10.18
CA GLY A 115 8.69 -7.87 -9.27
C GLY A 115 7.30 -8.36 -9.64
N VAL A 116 6.88 -8.17 -10.89
CA VAL A 116 5.62 -8.68 -11.44
C VAL A 116 5.53 -10.21 -11.30
N GLY A 117 6.60 -10.95 -11.60
CA GLY A 117 6.62 -12.40 -11.45
C GLY A 117 6.37 -12.85 -10.00
N VAL A 118 7.05 -12.24 -9.03
CA VAL A 118 6.85 -12.53 -7.60
C VAL A 118 5.45 -12.13 -7.14
N GLY A 119 4.97 -10.96 -7.56
CA GLY A 119 3.60 -10.52 -7.27
C GLY A 119 2.55 -11.47 -7.86
N GLY A 120 2.80 -12.00 -9.04
CA GLY A 120 2.01 -13.05 -9.68
C GLY A 120 1.98 -14.34 -8.87
N LEU A 121 3.12 -14.79 -8.35
CA LEU A 121 3.19 -15.98 -7.48
C LEU A 121 2.41 -15.83 -6.18
N ILE A 122 2.18 -14.60 -5.71
CA ILE A 122 1.40 -14.30 -4.51
C ILE A 122 -0.08 -14.15 -4.87
N GLY A 123 -0.40 -13.28 -5.82
CA GLY A 123 -1.77 -12.89 -6.14
C GLY A 123 -2.54 -13.93 -6.96
N LEU A 124 -1.88 -14.65 -7.88
CA LEU A 124 -2.56 -15.59 -8.77
C LEU A 124 -3.15 -16.79 -8.03
N PRO A 125 -2.45 -17.47 -7.10
CA PRO A 125 -3.06 -18.57 -6.34
C PRO A 125 -4.29 -18.11 -5.55
N LEU A 126 -4.21 -16.95 -4.89
CA LEU A 126 -5.34 -16.37 -4.16
C LEU A 126 -6.50 -16.04 -5.08
N ARG A 127 -6.21 -15.47 -6.26
CA ARG A 127 -7.20 -15.20 -7.29
C ARG A 127 -7.90 -16.47 -7.79
N LEU A 128 -7.17 -17.57 -7.97
CA LEU A 128 -7.74 -18.86 -8.39
C LEU A 128 -8.59 -19.53 -7.29
N CYS A 129 -8.34 -19.20 -6.01
CA CYS A 129 -9.16 -19.66 -4.89
C CYS A 129 -10.44 -18.83 -4.72
N GLN A 130 -10.57 -17.66 -5.35
CA GLN A 130 -11.77 -16.84 -5.27
C GLN A 130 -12.89 -17.44 -6.13
N ALA A 131 -14.10 -17.54 -5.57
CA ALA A 131 -15.28 -17.97 -6.33
C ALA A 131 -15.76 -16.94 -7.39
N THR A 132 -15.27 -15.70 -7.32
CA THR A 132 -15.74 -14.59 -8.15
C THR A 132 -14.96 -14.48 -9.46
N ASP A 133 -15.64 -14.75 -10.58
CA ASP A 133 -15.14 -14.38 -11.91
C ASP A 133 -15.24 -12.86 -12.13
N ALA A 134 -14.19 -12.13 -11.74
CA ALA A 134 -14.20 -10.67 -11.83
C ALA A 134 -14.39 -10.13 -13.25
N ALA A 135 -13.94 -10.84 -14.29
CA ALA A 135 -14.11 -10.38 -15.68
C ALA A 135 -15.59 -10.38 -16.09
N MET A 136 -16.41 -11.18 -15.42
CA MET A 136 -17.86 -11.26 -15.61
C MET A 136 -18.62 -10.25 -14.74
N LEU A 137 -17.95 -9.49 -13.87
CA LEU A 137 -18.61 -8.46 -13.07
C LEU A 137 -18.98 -7.24 -13.94
N PRO A 138 -20.20 -6.71 -13.79
CA PRO A 138 -20.63 -5.53 -14.54
C PRO A 138 -19.66 -4.35 -14.37
N GLY A 139 -19.25 -3.75 -15.48
CA GLY A 139 -18.37 -2.58 -15.49
C GLY A 139 -16.89 -2.86 -15.16
N TYR A 140 -16.48 -4.13 -15.02
CA TYR A 140 -15.10 -4.51 -14.69
C TYR A 140 -14.05 -3.84 -15.60
N TRP A 141 -14.24 -3.90 -16.91
CA TRP A 141 -13.27 -3.35 -17.87
C TRP A 141 -13.14 -1.82 -17.81
N ALA A 142 -14.21 -1.11 -17.42
CA ALA A 142 -14.16 0.34 -17.21
C ALA A 142 -13.57 0.71 -15.84
N TRP A 143 -13.70 -0.18 -14.85
CA TRP A 143 -13.14 -0.04 -13.51
C TRP A 143 -11.62 -0.30 -13.47
N LEU A 144 -11.16 -1.28 -14.25
CA LEU A 144 -9.79 -1.80 -14.23
C LEU A 144 -8.70 -0.71 -14.39
N PRO A 145 -8.80 0.27 -15.32
CA PRO A 145 -7.77 1.32 -15.42
C PRO A 145 -7.60 2.13 -14.13
N GLY A 146 -8.70 2.48 -13.45
CA GLY A 146 -8.64 3.15 -12.15
C GLY A 146 -8.01 2.28 -11.07
N MET A 147 -8.34 0.98 -11.06
CA MET A 147 -7.72 0.01 -10.16
C MET A 147 -6.22 -0.15 -10.42
N VAL A 148 -5.78 -0.17 -11.68
CA VAL A 148 -4.34 -0.23 -12.02
C VAL A 148 -3.60 0.97 -11.45
N VAL A 149 -4.16 2.18 -11.62
CA VAL A 149 -3.55 3.41 -11.06
C VAL A 149 -3.48 3.34 -9.53
N LEU A 150 -4.53 2.86 -8.86
CA LEU A 150 -4.51 2.65 -7.41
C LEU A 150 -3.48 1.60 -7.00
N ALA A 151 -3.52 0.42 -7.62
CA ALA A 151 -2.69 -0.74 -7.29
C ALA A 151 -1.20 -0.42 -7.39
N TYR A 152 -0.77 0.40 -8.34
CA TYR A 152 0.65 0.80 -8.40
C TYR A 152 0.92 2.09 -7.63
N GLY A 153 0.01 3.07 -7.65
CA GLY A 153 0.23 4.37 -7.00
C GLY A 153 0.18 4.32 -5.47
N ALA A 154 -0.88 3.72 -4.91
CA ALA A 154 -1.03 3.57 -3.46
C ALA A 154 0.02 2.64 -2.88
N ASN A 155 0.28 1.51 -3.56
CA ASN A 155 1.30 0.58 -3.10
C ASN A 155 2.72 1.14 -3.29
N MET A 156 2.99 2.04 -4.24
CA MET A 156 4.27 2.76 -4.28
C MET A 156 4.48 3.60 -3.01
N LEU A 157 3.43 4.24 -2.49
CA LEU A 157 3.54 5.02 -1.25
C LEU A 157 3.88 4.10 -0.08
N GLU A 158 3.17 2.99 0.04
CA GLU A 158 3.42 1.99 1.09
C GLU A 158 4.84 1.41 0.98
N GLU A 159 5.29 1.07 -0.23
CA GLU A 159 6.65 0.57 -0.47
C GLU A 159 7.73 1.62 -0.22
N VAL A 160 7.49 2.90 -0.51
CA VAL A 160 8.41 3.98 -0.12
C VAL A 160 8.52 4.07 1.41
N LEU A 161 7.43 3.92 2.15
CA LEU A 161 7.45 4.01 3.61
C LEU A 161 8.13 2.78 4.25
N PHE A 162 7.72 1.57 3.89
CA PHE A 162 8.24 0.35 4.51
C PHE A 162 9.59 -0.08 3.93
N ARG A 163 9.76 -0.05 2.60
CA ARG A 163 10.94 -0.59 1.92
C ARG A 163 11.92 0.52 1.55
N GLY A 164 11.45 1.74 1.33
CA GLY A 164 12.32 2.91 1.22
C GLY A 164 12.85 3.34 2.59
N LEU A 165 11.99 3.92 3.41
CA LEU A 165 12.38 4.60 4.65
C LEU A 165 12.72 3.62 5.77
N LEU A 166 11.78 2.77 6.20
CA LEU A 166 11.98 1.87 7.34
C LEU A 166 13.12 0.89 7.08
N GLN A 167 13.07 0.13 5.98
CA GLN A 167 14.14 -0.81 5.64
C GLN A 167 15.47 -0.09 5.40
N GLY A 168 15.48 1.08 4.74
CA GLY A 168 16.70 1.86 4.52
C GLY A 168 17.33 2.35 5.83
N HIS A 169 16.53 2.76 6.81
CA HIS A 169 17.01 3.12 8.14
C HIS A 169 17.56 1.91 8.91
N LEU A 170 16.87 0.77 8.85
CA LEU A 170 17.31 -0.47 9.50
C LEU A 170 18.64 -0.97 8.91
N GLU A 171 18.86 -0.82 7.61
CA GLU A 171 20.12 -1.18 6.93
C GLU A 171 21.34 -0.40 7.44
N GLN A 172 21.15 0.71 8.14
CA GLN A 172 22.25 1.45 8.81
C GLN A 172 22.69 0.78 10.12
N HIS A 173 21.89 -0.14 10.66
CA HIS A 173 22.07 -0.70 12.00
C HIS A 173 22.19 -2.23 12.00
N VAL A 174 21.62 -2.90 11.00
CA VAL A 174 21.63 -4.37 10.87
C VAL A 174 21.91 -4.78 9.42
N SER A 175 22.19 -6.07 9.21
CA SER A 175 22.42 -6.59 7.86
C SER A 175 21.20 -6.40 6.94
N PRO A 176 21.38 -6.28 5.61
CA PRO A 176 20.28 -6.06 4.68
C PRO A 176 19.16 -7.10 4.75
N LEU A 177 19.52 -8.37 4.94
CA LEU A 177 18.54 -9.44 5.11
C LEU A 177 17.72 -9.23 6.40
N ARG A 178 18.38 -8.91 7.52
CA ARG A 178 17.68 -8.67 8.80
C ARG A 178 16.78 -7.45 8.72
N ALA A 179 17.21 -6.37 8.06
CA ALA A 179 16.39 -5.19 7.80
C ALA A 179 15.14 -5.52 6.97
N ALA A 180 15.29 -6.34 5.91
CA ALA A 180 14.17 -6.81 5.09
C ALA A 180 13.17 -7.67 5.90
N LEU A 181 13.66 -8.58 6.74
CA LEU A 181 12.83 -9.40 7.63
C LEU A 181 12.06 -8.54 8.63
N ILE A 182 12.74 -7.60 9.30
CA ILE A 182 12.10 -6.69 10.27
C ILE A 182 11.04 -5.82 9.59
N SER A 183 11.35 -5.25 8.42
CA SER A 183 10.38 -4.45 7.65
C SER A 183 9.16 -5.28 7.23
N GLY A 184 9.35 -6.52 6.77
CA GLY A 184 8.25 -7.43 6.43
C GLY A 184 7.37 -7.79 7.64
N VAL A 185 7.97 -8.05 8.80
CA VAL A 185 7.22 -8.32 10.05
C VAL A 185 6.48 -7.06 10.53
N ALA A 186 7.12 -5.89 10.48
CA ALA A 186 6.49 -4.62 10.84
C ALA A 186 5.29 -4.29 9.93
N PHE A 187 5.41 -4.59 8.62
CA PHE A 187 4.32 -4.46 7.66
C PHE A 187 3.13 -5.35 8.03
N ALA A 188 3.35 -6.63 8.32
CA ALA A 188 2.28 -7.53 8.76
C ALA A 188 1.65 -7.08 10.10
N ALA A 189 2.48 -6.63 11.05
CA ALA A 189 2.00 -6.10 12.33
C ALA A 189 1.10 -4.86 12.16
N CYS A 190 1.43 -3.98 11.20
CA CYS A 190 0.59 -2.82 10.85
C CYS A 190 -0.77 -3.21 10.27
N HIS A 191 -0.96 -4.46 9.84
CA HIS A 191 -2.25 -4.99 9.40
C HIS A 191 -3.04 -5.67 10.53
N GLY A 192 -2.52 -5.67 11.77
CA GLY A 192 -3.19 -6.24 12.95
C GLY A 192 -4.59 -5.67 13.20
N PHE A 193 -4.75 -4.35 13.11
CA PHE A 193 -6.06 -3.71 13.30
C PHE A 193 -7.06 -4.13 12.21
N LEU A 194 -6.64 -4.08 10.94
CA LEU A 194 -7.44 -4.55 9.81
C LEU A 194 -7.86 -6.03 9.99
N ALA A 195 -6.92 -6.88 10.39
CA ALA A 195 -7.13 -8.31 10.54
C ALA A 195 -8.07 -8.67 11.70
N LEU A 196 -7.87 -8.04 12.86
CA LEU A 196 -8.49 -8.45 14.11
C LEU A 196 -9.71 -7.61 14.49
N SER A 197 -9.79 -6.36 14.04
CA SER A 197 -10.87 -5.42 14.41
C SER A 197 -11.82 -5.12 13.26
N VAL A 198 -11.31 -4.97 12.03
CA VAL A 198 -12.12 -4.46 10.92
C VAL A 198 -12.81 -5.57 10.12
N THR A 199 -12.15 -6.72 9.91
CA THR A 199 -12.60 -7.74 8.93
C THR A 199 -12.98 -9.07 9.54
N SER A 200 -12.67 -9.33 10.82
CA SER A 200 -12.82 -10.62 11.52
C SER A 200 -12.11 -11.83 10.89
N LEU A 201 -11.37 -11.64 9.79
CA LEU A 201 -10.65 -12.74 9.11
C LEU A 201 -9.47 -13.24 9.96
N GLY A 202 -8.81 -12.34 10.70
CA GLY A 202 -7.74 -12.69 11.62
C GLY A 202 -6.47 -13.16 10.93
N TRP A 203 -5.99 -14.36 11.29
CA TRP A 203 -4.67 -14.85 10.90
C TRP A 203 -4.41 -14.96 9.38
N PRO A 204 -5.38 -15.23 8.48
CA PRO A 204 -5.12 -15.29 7.04
C PRO A 204 -4.63 -13.95 6.48
N ILE A 205 -5.15 -12.81 6.96
CA ILE A 205 -4.66 -11.48 6.57
C ILE A 205 -3.21 -11.30 7.05
N LEU A 206 -2.91 -11.70 8.29
CA LEU A 206 -1.58 -11.58 8.86
C LEU A 206 -0.56 -12.45 8.13
N LEU A 207 -0.93 -13.68 7.76
CA LEU A 207 -0.07 -14.56 6.98
C LEU A 207 0.16 -14.01 5.57
N PHE A 208 -0.91 -13.57 4.90
CA PHE A 208 -0.82 -12.96 3.57
C PHE A 208 0.12 -11.75 3.57
N THR A 209 -0.15 -10.79 4.45
CA THR A 209 0.67 -9.56 4.57
C THR A 209 2.09 -9.85 5.02
N LEU A 210 2.34 -10.90 5.82
CA LEU A 210 3.69 -11.35 6.14
C LEU A 210 4.42 -11.88 4.90
N VAL A 211 3.80 -12.80 4.15
CA VAL A 211 4.41 -13.36 2.92
C VAL A 211 4.69 -12.27 1.90
N GLU A 212 3.71 -11.44 1.62
CA GLU A 212 3.84 -10.28 0.73
C GLU A 212 4.94 -9.34 1.24
N GLY A 213 4.93 -9.04 2.53
CA GLY A 213 5.84 -8.08 3.11
C GLY A 213 7.30 -8.54 3.10
N LEU A 214 7.54 -9.83 3.32
CA LEU A 214 8.85 -10.48 3.21
C LEU A 214 9.33 -10.52 1.75
N ALA A 215 8.43 -10.87 0.81
CA ALA A 215 8.74 -10.88 -0.61
C ALA A 215 9.15 -9.49 -1.11
N CYS A 216 8.36 -8.46 -0.79
CA CYS A 216 8.66 -7.07 -1.11
C CYS A 216 9.99 -6.61 -0.49
N GLY A 217 10.24 -6.90 0.79
CA GLY A 217 11.50 -6.55 1.45
C GLY A 217 12.74 -7.18 0.77
N TRP A 218 12.62 -8.44 0.35
CA TRP A 218 13.68 -9.14 -0.39
C TRP A 218 13.87 -8.60 -1.81
N VAL A 219 12.77 -8.33 -2.54
CA VAL A 219 12.83 -7.74 -3.89
C VAL A 219 13.46 -6.34 -3.82
N ARG A 220 13.05 -5.49 -2.87
CA ARG A 220 13.68 -4.17 -2.68
C ARG A 220 15.17 -4.29 -2.35
N MET A 221 15.56 -5.25 -1.51
CA MET A 221 16.97 -5.44 -1.15
C MET A 221 17.85 -5.61 -2.40
N ARG A 222 17.37 -6.34 -3.41
CA ARG A 222 18.08 -6.66 -4.66
C ARG A 222 17.87 -5.64 -5.79
N HIS A 223 16.68 -5.07 -5.91
CA HIS A 223 16.27 -4.30 -7.09
C HIS A 223 15.70 -2.89 -6.81
N GLY A 224 15.55 -2.51 -5.53
CA GLY A 224 15.03 -1.20 -5.13
C GLY A 224 13.49 -1.14 -5.05
N VAL A 225 12.99 0.00 -4.60
CA VAL A 225 11.56 0.23 -4.29
C VAL A 225 10.66 0.03 -5.51
N VAL A 226 11.07 0.45 -6.71
CA VAL A 226 10.23 0.30 -7.92
C VAL A 226 9.90 -1.17 -8.22
N ALA A 227 10.86 -2.08 -8.01
CA ALA A 227 10.62 -3.52 -8.18
C ALA A 227 9.70 -4.07 -7.09
N SER A 228 9.84 -3.57 -5.85
CA SER A 228 8.96 -3.90 -4.72
C SER A 228 7.52 -3.47 -4.98
N THR A 229 7.33 -2.27 -5.52
CA THR A 229 6.03 -1.75 -5.96
C THR A 229 5.42 -2.62 -7.04
N ALA A 230 6.23 -3.12 -7.97
CA ALA A 230 5.75 -4.05 -8.98
C ALA A 230 5.26 -5.37 -8.35
N THR A 231 5.95 -5.89 -7.32
CA THR A 231 5.51 -7.06 -6.55
C THR A 231 4.19 -6.81 -5.84
N HIS A 232 4.15 -5.79 -5.00
CA HIS A 232 2.98 -5.46 -4.17
C HIS A 232 1.77 -5.10 -5.06
N GLY A 233 1.96 -4.16 -5.99
CA GLY A 233 0.90 -3.72 -6.91
C GLY A 233 0.33 -4.85 -7.77
N THR A 234 1.16 -5.78 -8.24
CA THR A 234 0.68 -6.94 -9.00
C THR A 234 -0.14 -7.89 -8.13
N ALA A 235 0.31 -8.20 -6.90
CA ALA A 235 -0.44 -9.07 -5.99
C ALA A 235 -1.83 -8.51 -5.69
N ILE A 236 -1.91 -7.22 -5.33
CA ILE A 236 -3.17 -6.53 -5.04
C ILE A 236 -4.06 -6.46 -6.29
N LEU A 237 -3.50 -6.11 -7.46
CA LEU A 237 -4.27 -6.03 -8.70
C LEU A 237 -4.92 -7.36 -9.07
N LEU A 238 -4.21 -8.48 -8.88
CA LEU A 238 -4.74 -9.82 -9.18
C LEU A 238 -5.86 -10.24 -8.23
N MET A 239 -5.81 -9.79 -6.97
CA MET A 239 -6.82 -10.12 -5.96
C MET A 239 -8.02 -9.16 -5.95
N ALA A 240 -7.90 -8.03 -6.64
CA ALA A 240 -8.88 -6.94 -6.61
C ALA A 240 -10.09 -7.21 -7.49
N VAL A 241 -11.28 -6.90 -6.97
CA VAL A 241 -12.55 -6.92 -7.72
C VAL A 241 -13.35 -5.64 -7.45
N PRO A 242 -14.25 -5.21 -8.36
CA PRO A 242 -15.21 -4.16 -8.06
C PRO A 242 -16.24 -4.64 -7.01
N MET A 243 -16.58 -3.77 -6.07
CA MET A 243 -17.69 -3.98 -5.14
C MET A 243 -19.02 -3.98 -5.89
N VAL A 244 -19.81 -5.05 -5.71
CA VAL A 244 -21.14 -5.20 -6.33
C VAL A 244 -22.22 -4.82 -5.30
N GLY A 245 -22.88 -3.67 -5.48
CA GLY A 245 -23.99 -3.12 -4.65
C GLY A 245 -23.55 -2.55 -3.28
N ASN A 246 -24.10 -1.47 -2.72
CA ASN A 246 -25.12 -0.51 -3.14
C ASN A 246 -24.50 0.90 -3.13
N GLY A 247 -24.61 1.61 -4.26
CA GLY A 247 -24.69 3.07 -4.23
C GLY A 247 -26.03 3.53 -3.69
#